data_AF-A0A2C5Y7I2-F1
#
_entry.id   AF-A0A2C5Y7I2-F1
#
_cell.length_a   1.000
_cell.length_b   1.000
_cell.length_c   1.000
_cell.angle_alpha   90.00
_cell.angle_beta   90.00
_cell.angle_gamma   90.00
#
_symmetry.space_group_name_H-M   'P 1'
#
loop_
_entity.id
_entity.type
_entity.pdbx_description
1 polymer ?
#
loop_
_entity_poly.entity_id
_entity_poly.type
_entity_poly.pdbx_seq_one_letter_code
_entity_poly.pdbx_strand_id
1 'polypeptide(L)'
;MRSDGEILDIRNVDILRARMLEPGDVPVFIVTCRTQEVHVYRNAKTGQLAAGMEDKVQLVTYAIGMTRTPEDVNNAETRGWRLIEMQKSGRDWY
;
A
#
# COMPACT_ATOMS: atom_id res chain seq x y z
N MET A 1 9.54 -14.93 -11.72
CA MET A 1 10.19 -14.50 -10.46
C MET A 1 9.10 -14.39 -9.41
N ARG A 2 9.40 -14.65 -8.15
CA ARG A 2 8.46 -14.56 -7.03
C ARG A 2 8.87 -13.35 -6.18
N SER A 3 7.91 -12.49 -5.85
CA SER A 3 8.10 -11.46 -4.83
C SER A 3 8.31 -12.13 -3.49
N ASP A 4 9.42 -11.82 -2.83
CA ASP A 4 9.79 -12.36 -1.51
C ASP A 4 10.18 -11.24 -0.55
N GLY A 5 9.79 -10.00 -0.88
CA GLY A 5 9.97 -8.84 -0.02
C GLY A 5 9.06 -8.89 1.21
N GLU A 6 9.47 -8.16 2.25
CA GLU A 6 8.81 -8.11 3.55
C GLU A 6 8.60 -6.67 3.99
N ILE A 7 7.45 -6.39 4.61
CA ILE A 7 7.19 -5.14 5.32
C ILE A 7 7.54 -5.37 6.78
N LEU A 8 8.59 -4.70 7.26
CA LEU A 8 9.10 -4.86 8.61
C LEU A 8 8.25 -4.08 9.63
N ASP A 9 7.72 -2.94 9.20
CA ASP A 9 7.02 -2.01 10.08
C ASP A 9 6.17 -1.00 9.30
N ILE A 10 5.09 -0.53 9.93
CA ILE A 10 4.14 0.45 9.39
C ILE A 10 3.85 1.49 10.48
N ARG A 11 4.12 2.77 10.21
CA ARG A 11 3.93 3.88 11.15
C ARG A 11 3.22 5.06 10.52
N ASN A 12 2.77 5.96 11.39
CA ASN A 12 2.13 7.23 11.03
C ASN A 12 0.96 7.04 10.07
N VAL A 13 0.11 6.05 10.34
CA VAL A 13 -1.14 5.85 9.61
C VAL A 13 -2.10 6.95 10.00
N ASP A 14 -2.47 7.80 9.04
CA ASP A 14 -3.35 8.95 9.27
C ASP A 14 -4.19 9.29 8.03
N ILE A 15 -5.30 9.99 8.24
CA ILE A 15 -6.16 10.51 7.18
C ILE A 15 -5.66 11.90 6.80
N LEU A 16 -4.96 12.01 5.67
CA LEU A 16 -4.46 13.29 5.17
C LEU A 16 -5.60 14.21 4.72
N ARG A 17 -6.60 13.66 4.03
CA ARG A 17 -7.74 14.43 3.51
C ARG A 17 -8.96 13.54 3.30
N ALA A 18 -10.14 14.09 3.56
CA ALA A 18 -11.41 13.54 3.09
C ALA A 18 -12.04 14.52 2.10
N ARG A 19 -12.57 14.02 0.98
CA ARG A 19 -13.31 14.84 0.01
C ARG A 19 -14.35 14.01 -0.73
N MET A 20 -15.38 14.68 -1.25
CA MET A 20 -16.30 14.07 -2.23
C MET A 20 -15.68 14.18 -3.62
N LEU A 21 -15.80 13.12 -4.42
CA LEU A 21 -15.48 13.18 -5.85
C LEU A 21 -16.73 13.54 -6.66
N GLU A 22 -16.54 14.44 -7.61
CA GLU A 22 -17.55 14.80 -8.61
C GLU A 22 -17.14 14.25 -9.99
N PRO A 23 -18.09 13.74 -10.80
CA PRO A 23 -19.51 13.54 -10.50
C PRO A 23 -19.76 12.25 -9.70
N GLY A 24 -20.83 12.21 -8.90
CA GLY A 24 -21.32 10.99 -8.25
C GLY A 24 -21.25 10.94 -6.72
N ASP A 25 -20.85 12.03 -6.07
CA ASP A 25 -20.85 12.18 -4.60
C ASP A 25 -20.23 10.98 -3.86
N VAL A 26 -19.09 10.51 -4.37
CA VAL A 26 -18.37 9.38 -3.77
C VAL A 26 -17.42 9.90 -2.69
N PRO A 27 -17.55 9.47 -1.42
CA PRO A 27 -16.64 9.88 -0.37
C PRO A 27 -15.28 9.21 -0.57
N VAL A 28 -14.22 10.00 -0.57
CA VAL A 28 -12.84 9.53 -0.71
C VAL A 28 -11.98 10.01 0.44
N PHE A 29 -11.27 9.07 1.03
CA PHE A 29 -10.28 9.27 2.09
C PHE A 29 -8.90 9.05 1.50
N ILE A 30 -8.02 10.04 1.65
CA ILE A 30 -6.60 9.90 1.36
C ILE A 30 -5.93 9.52 2.67
N VAL A 31 -5.53 8.26 2.78
CA VAL A 31 -4.80 7.71 3.93
C VAL A 31 -3.32 7.72 3.61
N THR A 32 -2.48 8.20 4.52
CA THR A 32 -1.03 8.16 4.38
C THR A 32 -0.41 7.29 5.45
N CYS A 33 0.67 6.60 5.12
CA CYS A 33 1.50 5.91 6.10
C CYS A 33 2.96 5.84 5.61
N ARG A 34 3.87 5.51 6.53
CA ARG A 34 5.26 5.20 6.22
C ARG A 34 5.55 3.76 6.60
N THR A 35 6.33 3.07 5.78
CA THR A 35 6.73 1.70 6.03
C THR A 35 8.25 1.53 5.91
N GLN A 36 8.75 0.50 6.58
CA GLN A 36 10.10 -0.03 6.36
C GLN A 36 9.95 -1.36 5.63
N GLU A 37 10.57 -1.50 4.47
CA GLU A 37 10.38 -2.66 3.59
C GLU A 37 11.70 -3.15 3.03
N VAL A 38 11.80 -4.47 2.84
CA VAL A 38 12.87 -5.13 2.08
C VAL A 38 12.27 -5.59 0.76
N HIS A 39 12.79 -5.15 -0.38
CA HIS A 39 12.28 -5.51 -1.70
C HIS A 39 13.20 -6.51 -2.37
N VAL A 40 12.79 -7.77 -2.38
CA VAL A 40 13.53 -8.85 -3.03
C VAL A 40 12.62 -9.69 -3.92
N TYR A 41 13.20 -10.15 -5.03
CA TYR A 41 12.59 -11.10 -5.92
C TYR A 41 13.48 -12.31 -6.03
N ARG A 42 12.91 -13.50 -5.86
CA ARG A 42 13.62 -14.77 -5.99
C ARG A 42 13.19 -15.52 -7.25
N ASN A 43 14.07 -16.36 -7.77
CA ASN A 43 13.68 -17.32 -8.78
C ASN A 43 12.71 -18.34 -8.15
N ALA A 44 11.54 -18.51 -8.76
CA ALA A 44 10.48 -19.36 -8.21
C ALA A 44 10.85 -20.85 -8.16
N LYS A 45 11.81 -21.30 -8.98
CA LYS A 45 12.28 -22.69 -9.02
C LYS A 45 13.47 -22.95 -8.10
N THR A 46 14.43 -22.02 -8.06
CA THR A 46 15.70 -22.23 -7.33
C THR A 46 15.78 -21.54 -5.97
N GLY A 47 14.89 -20.59 -5.68
CA GLY A 47 14.94 -19.77 -4.45
C GLY A 47 16.10 -18.76 -4.40
N GLN A 48 16.95 -18.72 -5.43
CA GLN A 48 18.06 -17.78 -5.47
C GLN A 48 17.57 -16.35 -5.71
N LEU A 49 18.24 -15.38 -5.08
CA LEU A 49 17.99 -13.97 -5.27
C LEU A 49 18.16 -13.62 -6.76
N ALA A 50 17.12 -13.04 -7.35
CA ALA A 50 17.06 -12.66 -8.75
C ALA A 50 17.13 -11.13 -8.93
N ALA A 51 16.54 -10.37 -8.01
CA ALA A 51 16.62 -8.92 -7.98
C ALA A 51 16.38 -8.38 -6.57
N GLY A 52 16.89 -7.18 -6.27
CA GLY A 52 16.81 -6.54 -4.96
C GLY A 52 18.04 -6.80 -4.08
N MET A 53 17.97 -6.34 -2.83
CA MET A 53 19.01 -6.50 -1.82
C MET A 53 18.37 -6.90 -0.50
N GLU A 54 18.73 -8.06 0.04
CA GLU A 54 18.14 -8.62 1.26
C GLU A 54 18.49 -7.81 2.51
N ASP A 55 19.65 -7.16 2.50
CA ASP A 55 20.20 -6.34 3.58
C ASP A 55 19.79 -4.87 3.50
N LYS A 56 19.06 -4.47 2.44
CA LYS A 56 18.65 -3.08 2.24
C LYS A 56 17.21 -2.86 2.67
N VAL A 57 17.05 -2.18 3.80
CA VAL A 57 15.75 -1.67 4.27
C VAL A 57 15.47 -0.32 3.62
N GLN A 58 14.36 -0.22 2.90
CA GLN A 58 13.88 0.99 2.26
C GLN A 58 12.75 1.62 3.06
N LEU A 59 12.79 2.94 3.19
CA LEU A 59 11.69 3.73 3.76
C LEU A 59 10.74 4.16 2.65
N VAL A 60 9.49 3.74 2.76
CA VAL A 60 8.47 3.97 1.75
C VAL A 60 7.34 4.80 2.34
N THR A 61 6.90 5.83 1.62
CA THR A 61 5.67 6.57 1.96
C THR A 61 4.56 6.16 1.01
N TYR A 62 3.40 5.83 1.57
CA TYR A 62 2.18 5.54 0.83
C TYR A 62 1.19 6.69 0.95
N ALA A 63 0.48 6.95 -0.15
CA ALA A 63 -0.76 7.70 -0.17
C ALA A 63 -1.82 6.82 -0.84
N ILE A 64 -2.90 6.55 -0.12
CA ILE A 64 -3.89 5.53 -0.45
C ILE A 64 -5.25 6.22 -0.53
N GLY A 65 -5.83 6.25 -1.72
CA GLY A 65 -7.21 6.68 -1.94
C GLY A 65 -8.16 5.52 -1.62
N MET A 66 -9.02 5.70 -0.62
CA MET A 66 -10.02 4.71 -0.21
C MET A 66 -11.43 5.31 -0.27
N THR A 67 -12.42 4.47 -0.59
CA THR A 67 -13.83 4.84 -0.54
C THR A 67 -14.65 3.78 0.17
N ARG A 68 -15.86 4.15 0.60
CA ARG A 68 -16.84 3.25 1.17
C ARG A 68 -18.23 3.68 0.74
N THR A 69 -18.96 2.75 0.12
CA THR A 69 -20.31 2.94 -0.39
C THR A 69 -21.34 2.22 0.49
N PRO A 70 -22.53 2.81 0.74
CA PRO A 70 -23.59 2.15 1.52
C PRO A 70 -24.05 0.80 0.94
N GLU A 71 -24.00 0.64 -0.38
CA GLU A 71 -24.48 -0.56 -1.08
C GLU A 71 -23.61 -1.78 -0.77
N ASP A 72 -22.32 -1.56 -0.50
CA ASP A 72 -21.32 -2.63 -0.35
C ASP A 72 -21.01 -2.97 1.12
N VAL A 73 -21.66 -2.30 2.09
CA VAL A 73 -21.38 -2.49 3.53
C VAL A 73 -21.64 -3.91 4.04
N ASN A 74 -22.50 -4.65 3.32
CA ASN A 74 -22.83 -6.04 3.63
C ASN A 74 -21.75 -7.04 3.20
N ASN A 75 -20.71 -6.61 2.47
CA ASN A 75 -19.57 -7.47 2.15
C ASN A 75 -18.90 -7.94 3.46
N ALA A 76 -18.85 -9.25 3.67
CA ALA A 76 -18.38 -9.83 4.92
C ALA A 76 -16.87 -9.59 5.19
N GLU A 77 -16.08 -9.42 4.14
CA GLU A 77 -14.63 -9.26 4.20
C GLU A 77 -14.24 -7.79 4.36
N THR A 78 -14.72 -6.92 3.46
CA THR A 78 -14.26 -5.53 3.39
C THR A 78 -15.20 -4.52 4.05
N ARG A 79 -16.44 -4.93 4.36
CA ARG A 79 -17.50 -4.05 4.91
C ARG A 79 -17.73 -2.78 4.07
N GLY A 80 -17.52 -2.89 2.76
CA GLY A 80 -17.71 -1.84 1.77
C GLY A 80 -16.50 -0.96 1.49
N TRP A 81 -15.37 -1.14 2.19
CA TRP A 81 -14.15 -0.39 1.89
C TRP A 81 -13.51 -0.88 0.60
N ARG A 82 -13.11 0.07 -0.25
CA ARG A 82 -12.44 -0.18 -1.53
C ARG A 82 -11.25 0.76 -1.72
N LEU A 83 -10.20 0.25 -2.35
CA LEU A 83 -9.07 1.03 -2.85
C LEU A 83 -9.45 1.64 -4.20
N ILE A 84 -9.26 2.95 -4.34
CA ILE A 84 -9.37 3.66 -5.61
C ILE A 84 -7.99 3.71 -6.27
N GLU A 85 -6.99 4.13 -5.51
CA GLU A 85 -5.63 4.34 -6.01
C GLU A 85 -4.63 4.19 -4.86
N MET A 86 -3.42 3.77 -5.18
CA MET A 86 -2.29 3.72 -4.25
C MET A 86 -1.04 4.27 -4.92
N GLN A 87 -0.48 5.32 -4.34
CA GLN A 87 0.81 5.89 -4.72
C GLN A 87 1.87 5.49 -3.71
N LYS A 88 3.02 5.05 -4.22
CA LYS A 88 4.17 4.59 -3.44
C LYS A 88 5.40 5.41 -3.83
N SER A 89 6.07 5.99 -2.84
CA SER A 89 7.35 6.70 -3.03
C SER A 89 8.40 6.17 -2.07
N GLY A 90 9.46 5.57 -2.62
CA GLY A 90 10.62 5.11 -1.85
C GLY A 90 11.68 6.19 -1.73
N ARG A 91 12.27 6.31 -0.53
CA ARG A 91 13.53 7.04 -0.33
C ARG A 91 14.63 6.05 -0.04
N ASP A 92 15.65 6.04 -0.89
CA ASP A 92 16.93 5.40 -0.61
C ASP A 92 17.78 6.37 0.23
N TRP A 93 18.27 5.91 1.39
CA TRP A 93 19.36 6.58 2.09
C TRP A 93 20.67 6.01 1.56
N TYR A 94 21.54 6.87 1.03
CA TYR A 94 22.89 6.55 0.57
C TYR A 94 23.87 6.47 1.75
#